data_AF-A0A7W1K3H5-F1
#
_entry.id   AF-A0A7W1K3H5-F1
#
_cell.length_a   1.000
_cell.length_b   1.000
_cell.length_c   1.000
_cell.angle_alpha   90.00
_cell.angle_beta   90.00
_cell.angle_gamma   90.00
#
_symmetry.space_group_name_H-M   'P 1'
#
loop_
_entity.id
_entity.type
_entity.pdbx_description
1 polymer ?
#
loop_
_entity_poly.entity_id
_entity_poly.type
_entity_poly.pdbx_seq_one_letter_code
_entity_poly.pdbx_strand_id
1 'polypeptide(L)'
;EEGKVTKSTPFGSVDHPFNPIALALGVEATFVARTLDNDRQHLTEVLRRAAQHKGTAFVEIYQNCNVFNDGAFDLLREKSQGKHNQIRLEEGQPIVFDDGNRCVRVGDNGRYEIAVTAETDPASIVVHDPHGRPSLAFALAHLSHGPDEPSAIGVFHEIERPVYGQAIQHQLQSATERLGAGDLGTLLHSGDTWTVE
;
A
#
# COMPACT_ATOMS: atom_id res chain seq x y z
N GLU A 1 1.55 9.46 -16.07
CA GLU A 1 2.89 9.34 -16.70
C GLU A 1 3.19 10.66 -17.36
N GLU A 2 4.37 11.20 -17.11
CA GLU A 2 4.85 12.40 -17.81
C GLU A 2 4.97 12.09 -19.32
N GLY A 3 4.68 13.08 -20.17
CA GLY A 3 4.63 12.93 -21.62
C GLY A 3 3.40 12.18 -22.16
N LYS A 4 2.56 11.56 -21.31
CA LYS A 4 1.40 10.80 -21.78
C LYS A 4 0.38 11.68 -22.49
N VAL A 5 0.15 11.40 -23.77
CA VAL A 5 -0.86 12.09 -24.58
C VAL A 5 -2.24 11.48 -24.32
N THR A 6 -3.19 12.31 -23.92
CA THR A 6 -4.60 11.93 -23.76
C THR A 6 -5.49 12.99 -24.41
N LYS A 7 -6.82 12.78 -24.41
CA LYS A 7 -7.76 13.76 -24.97
C LYS A 7 -7.70 15.13 -24.28
N SER A 8 -7.50 15.17 -22.97
CA SER A 8 -7.38 16.42 -22.20
C SER A 8 -5.94 16.94 -22.12
N THR A 9 -4.94 16.09 -22.38
CA THR A 9 -3.51 16.45 -22.46
C THR A 9 -2.95 16.15 -23.86
N PRO A 10 -3.41 16.86 -24.91
CA PRO A 10 -3.04 16.55 -26.30
C PRO A 10 -1.56 16.79 -26.61
N PHE A 11 -0.86 17.57 -25.78
CA PHE A 11 0.57 17.84 -25.90
C PHE A 11 1.42 17.02 -24.92
N GLY A 12 0.83 16.01 -24.28
CA GLY A 12 1.46 15.24 -23.21
C GLY A 12 1.22 15.83 -21.83
N SER A 13 1.16 14.98 -20.82
CA SER A 13 1.10 15.39 -19.41
C SER A 13 2.43 15.95 -18.95
N VAL A 14 2.44 17.10 -18.29
CA VAL A 14 3.63 17.63 -17.57
C VAL A 14 3.62 17.23 -16.09
N ASP A 15 2.51 16.67 -15.61
CA ASP A 15 2.38 16.25 -14.23
C ASP A 15 3.22 15.01 -13.94
N HIS A 16 4.04 15.09 -12.89
CA HIS A 16 4.72 13.93 -12.35
C HIS A 16 3.71 13.05 -11.58
N PRO A 17 3.64 11.74 -11.88
CA PRO A 17 2.81 10.83 -11.11
C PRO A 17 3.32 10.72 -9.67
N PHE A 18 2.41 10.71 -8.70
CA PHE A 18 2.77 10.36 -7.32
C PHE A 18 2.78 8.85 -7.14
N ASN A 19 3.50 8.37 -6.13
CA ASN A 19 3.57 6.96 -5.76
C ASN A 19 2.41 6.60 -4.79
N PRO A 20 1.42 5.78 -5.20
CA PRO A 20 0.24 5.52 -4.37
C PRO A 20 0.56 4.72 -3.10
N ILE A 21 1.54 3.81 -3.16
CA ILE A 21 2.01 3.06 -1.99
C ILE A 21 2.67 4.01 -0.99
N ALA A 22 3.55 4.89 -1.46
CA ALA A 22 4.20 5.89 -0.61
C ALA A 22 3.18 6.85 0.03
N LEU A 23 2.15 7.26 -0.71
CA LEU A 23 1.07 8.08 -0.20
C LEU A 23 0.30 7.34 0.92
N ALA A 24 -0.11 6.09 0.67
CA ALA A 24 -0.83 5.28 1.65
C ALA A 24 -0.01 5.05 2.94
N LEU A 25 1.30 4.81 2.80
CA LEU A 25 2.22 4.71 3.93
C LEU A 25 2.37 6.06 4.66
N GLY A 26 2.49 7.16 3.93
CA GLY A 26 2.64 8.51 4.49
C GLY A 26 1.42 8.99 5.30
N VAL A 27 0.23 8.47 5.00
CA VAL A 27 -0.99 8.68 5.81
C VAL A 27 -1.24 7.57 6.84
N GLU A 28 -0.23 6.73 7.09
CA GLU A 28 -0.25 5.63 8.05
C GLU A 28 -1.42 4.65 7.85
N ALA A 29 -1.70 4.24 6.61
CA ALA A 29 -2.53 3.07 6.37
C ALA A 29 -1.87 1.84 7.02
N THR A 30 -2.66 0.99 7.69
CA THR A 30 -2.12 -0.16 8.43
C THR A 30 -2.07 -1.44 7.63
N PHE A 31 -2.62 -1.44 6.43
CA PHE A 31 -2.42 -2.47 5.42
C PHE A 31 -2.19 -1.79 4.07
N VAL A 32 -1.07 -2.09 3.42
CA VAL A 32 -0.69 -1.53 2.13
C VAL A 32 -0.13 -2.64 1.25
N ALA A 33 -0.72 -2.84 0.08
CA ALA A 33 -0.31 -3.87 -0.86
C ALA A 33 -0.36 -3.39 -2.33
N ARG A 34 0.40 -4.08 -3.20
CA ARG A 34 0.32 -3.95 -4.66
C ARG A 34 0.12 -5.31 -5.31
N THR A 35 -0.71 -5.38 -6.34
CA THR A 35 -0.92 -6.59 -7.14
C THR A 35 -1.23 -6.25 -8.60
N LEU A 36 -1.40 -7.28 -9.43
CA LEU A 36 -1.74 -7.16 -10.86
C LEU A 36 -3.13 -7.76 -11.13
N ASP A 37 -3.84 -7.18 -12.09
CA ASP A 37 -5.18 -7.62 -12.52
C ASP A 37 -5.19 -9.04 -13.12
N ASN A 38 -4.12 -9.43 -13.80
CA ASN A 38 -4.01 -10.68 -14.54
C ASN A 38 -3.42 -11.83 -13.73
N ASP A 39 -2.86 -11.55 -12.54
CA ASP A 39 -2.42 -12.56 -11.58
C ASP A 39 -3.55 -12.90 -10.60
N ARG A 40 -4.49 -13.72 -11.07
CA ARG A 40 -5.72 -14.06 -10.33
C ARG A 40 -5.46 -14.66 -8.96
N GLN A 41 -4.44 -15.51 -8.84
CA GLN A 41 -4.16 -16.19 -7.58
C GLN A 41 -3.67 -15.19 -6.53
N HIS A 42 -2.64 -14.42 -6.88
CA HIS A 42 -2.07 -13.42 -5.98
C HIS A 42 -3.07 -12.30 -5.67
N LEU A 43 -3.81 -11.80 -6.67
CA LEU A 43 -4.86 -10.80 -6.46
C LEU A 43 -5.91 -11.29 -5.46
N THR A 44 -6.39 -12.52 -5.62
CA THR A 44 -7.39 -13.10 -4.70
C THR A 44 -6.83 -13.21 -3.28
N GLU A 45 -5.57 -13.59 -3.14
CA GLU A 45 -4.90 -13.70 -1.85
C GLU A 45 -4.74 -12.34 -1.17
N VAL A 46 -4.21 -11.34 -1.87
CA VAL A 46 -4.03 -9.98 -1.35
C VAL A 46 -5.37 -9.38 -0.91
N LEU A 47 -6.41 -9.50 -1.74
CA LEU A 47 -7.74 -8.99 -1.40
C LEU A 47 -8.36 -9.72 -0.21
N ARG A 48 -8.10 -11.03 -0.06
CA ARG A 48 -8.56 -11.79 1.11
C ARG A 48 -7.89 -11.28 2.39
N ARG A 49 -6.56 -11.09 2.38
CA ARG A 49 -5.82 -10.52 3.52
C ARG A 49 -6.32 -9.12 3.86
N ALA A 50 -6.45 -8.26 2.85
CA ALA A 50 -6.98 -6.89 3.01
C ALA A 50 -8.38 -6.88 3.65
N ALA A 51 -9.26 -7.80 3.25
CA ALA A 51 -10.61 -7.91 3.81
C ALA A 51 -10.64 -8.43 5.26
N GLN A 52 -9.64 -9.21 5.66
CA GLN A 52 -9.49 -9.72 7.04
C GLN A 52 -8.81 -8.71 7.97
N HIS A 53 -8.11 -7.73 7.40
CA HIS A 53 -7.37 -6.73 8.14
C HIS A 53 -8.27 -5.83 9.00
N LYS A 54 -7.89 -5.64 10.26
CA LYS A 54 -8.59 -4.74 11.19
C LYS A 54 -7.97 -3.36 11.16
N GLY A 55 -8.33 -2.58 10.15
CA GLY A 55 -7.84 -1.22 9.98
C GLY A 55 -8.11 -0.67 8.60
N THR A 56 -7.37 0.37 8.23
CA THR A 56 -7.44 0.92 6.87
C THR A 56 -6.55 0.09 5.95
N ALA A 57 -7.15 -0.52 4.94
CA ALA A 57 -6.46 -1.27 3.90
C ALA A 57 -6.44 -0.51 2.57
N PHE A 58 -5.26 -0.40 1.96
CA PHE A 58 -5.04 0.14 0.64
C PHE A 58 -4.40 -0.93 -0.26
N VAL A 59 -4.98 -1.15 -1.44
CA VAL A 59 -4.47 -2.10 -2.44
C VAL A 59 -4.37 -1.40 -3.78
N GLU A 60 -3.14 -1.25 -4.27
CA GLU A 60 -2.88 -0.80 -5.63
C GLU A 60 -2.96 -1.99 -6.59
N ILE A 61 -3.75 -1.86 -7.65
CA ILE A 61 -3.91 -2.90 -8.67
C ILE A 61 -3.43 -2.33 -10.01
N TYR A 62 -2.32 -2.84 -10.52
CA TYR A 62 -1.88 -2.55 -11.87
C TYR A 62 -2.79 -3.25 -12.87
N GLN A 63 -3.41 -2.46 -13.73
CA GLN A 63 -4.46 -2.91 -14.64
C GLN A 63 -4.25 -2.30 -16.02
N ASN A 64 -4.41 -3.10 -17.08
CA ASN A 64 -4.46 -2.54 -18.43
C ASN A 64 -5.77 -1.80 -18.65
N CYS A 65 -5.73 -0.78 -19.48
CA CYS A 65 -6.94 -0.27 -20.10
C CYS A 65 -6.82 -0.45 -21.61
N ASN A 66 -7.25 -1.60 -22.14
CA ASN A 66 -7.14 -1.93 -23.56
C ASN A 66 -7.70 -0.85 -24.51
N VAL A 67 -8.64 -0.02 -24.03
CA VAL A 67 -9.30 1.02 -24.85
C VAL A 67 -8.50 2.32 -24.91
N PHE A 68 -7.85 2.72 -23.82
CA PHE A 68 -7.25 4.07 -23.69
C PHE A 68 -5.77 4.07 -23.33
N ASN A 69 -5.26 2.98 -22.78
CA ASN A 69 -3.88 2.83 -22.34
C ASN A 69 -3.46 1.38 -22.53
N ASP A 70 -3.52 0.92 -23.79
CA ASP A 70 -3.14 -0.46 -24.12
C ASP A 70 -1.63 -0.65 -23.94
N GLY A 71 -1.27 -1.84 -23.48
CA GLY A 71 0.09 -2.21 -23.09
C GLY A 71 0.57 -1.65 -21.75
N ALA A 72 -0.32 -1.08 -20.93
CA ALA A 72 0.05 -0.57 -19.63
C ALA A 72 0.53 -1.72 -18.71
N PHE A 73 1.71 -1.50 -18.12
CA PHE A 73 2.37 -2.44 -17.20
C PHE A 73 2.75 -3.79 -17.83
N ASP A 74 2.90 -3.89 -19.16
CA ASP A 74 3.19 -5.17 -19.83
C ASP A 74 4.49 -5.84 -19.34
N LEU A 75 5.53 -5.06 -19.01
CA LEU A 75 6.78 -5.59 -18.44
C LEU A 75 6.56 -6.34 -17.12
N LEU A 76 5.50 -5.99 -16.39
CA LEU A 76 5.09 -6.68 -15.17
C LEU A 76 4.01 -7.72 -15.45
N ARG A 77 3.11 -7.48 -16.41
CA ARG A 77 1.93 -8.32 -16.64
C ARG A 77 2.22 -9.53 -17.52
N GLU A 78 3.12 -9.43 -18.48
CA GLU A 78 3.46 -10.56 -19.35
C GLU A 78 4.23 -11.65 -18.61
N LYS A 79 3.87 -12.92 -18.81
CA LYS A 79 4.47 -14.03 -18.04
C LYS A 79 5.98 -14.20 -18.24
N SER A 80 6.48 -13.89 -19.43
CA SER A 80 7.91 -13.95 -19.76
C SER A 80 8.69 -12.85 -19.03
N GLN A 81 8.18 -11.62 -19.04
CA GLN A 81 8.85 -10.45 -18.48
C GLN A 81 8.61 -10.28 -16.98
N GLY A 82 7.42 -10.66 -16.50
CA GLY A 82 7.01 -10.52 -15.11
C GLY A 82 7.93 -11.28 -14.16
N LYS A 83 8.52 -12.40 -14.56
CA LYS A 83 9.52 -13.12 -13.74
C LYS A 83 10.76 -12.26 -13.46
N HIS A 84 11.16 -11.44 -14.42
CA HIS A 84 12.33 -10.58 -14.34
C HIS A 84 12.00 -9.24 -13.66
N ASN A 85 10.75 -8.77 -13.70
CA ASN A 85 10.41 -7.42 -13.23
C ASN A 85 9.48 -7.38 -12.02
N GLN A 86 8.97 -8.51 -11.53
CA GLN A 86 8.19 -8.54 -10.29
C GLN A 86 9.09 -8.92 -9.11
N ILE A 87 9.30 -7.98 -8.21
CA ILE A 87 9.96 -8.23 -6.93
C ILE A 87 8.88 -8.71 -5.96
N ARG A 88 8.72 -10.03 -5.82
CA ARG A 88 7.69 -10.61 -4.96
C ARG A 88 8.06 -10.47 -3.49
N LEU A 89 7.17 -9.86 -2.73
CA LEU A 89 7.34 -9.64 -1.30
C LEU A 89 6.69 -10.79 -0.53
N GLU A 90 7.51 -11.73 -0.08
CA GLU A 90 7.10 -12.88 0.72
C GLU A 90 7.59 -12.71 2.16
N GLU A 91 6.67 -12.78 3.12
CA GLU A 91 6.96 -12.57 4.54
C GLU A 91 8.05 -13.54 5.05
N GLY A 92 9.05 -12.98 5.73
CA GLY A 92 10.15 -13.73 6.32
C GLY A 92 11.16 -14.29 5.31
N GLN A 93 10.97 -14.06 4.01
CA GLN A 93 11.89 -14.50 2.97
C GLN A 93 12.87 -13.38 2.56
N PRO A 94 14.11 -13.74 2.17
CA PRO A 94 15.00 -12.82 1.48
C PRO A 94 14.35 -12.31 0.19
N ILE A 95 14.45 -11.01 -0.09
CA ILE A 95 13.89 -10.39 -1.29
C ILE A 95 14.83 -10.68 -2.46
N VAL A 96 14.57 -11.80 -3.13
CA VAL A 96 15.29 -12.28 -4.31
C VAL A 96 14.28 -12.52 -5.43
N PHE A 97 14.62 -12.14 -6.65
CA PHE A 97 13.76 -12.26 -7.82
C PHE A 97 14.62 -12.58 -9.05
N ASP A 98 13.99 -12.61 -10.24
CA ASP A 98 14.69 -12.90 -11.50
C ASP A 98 15.41 -14.27 -11.46
N ASP A 99 14.66 -15.31 -11.07
CA ASP A 99 15.14 -16.69 -10.90
C ASP A 99 16.39 -16.81 -10.01
N GLY A 100 16.55 -15.91 -9.03
CA GLY A 100 17.68 -15.93 -8.09
C GLY A 100 18.85 -15.04 -8.49
N ASN A 101 18.79 -14.36 -9.64
CA ASN A 101 19.90 -13.58 -10.16
C ASN A 101 19.98 -12.17 -9.57
N ARG A 102 18.85 -11.61 -9.10
CA ARG A 102 18.79 -10.27 -8.51
C ARG A 102 18.13 -10.28 -7.13
N CYS A 103 18.59 -9.39 -6.28
CA CYS A 103 18.05 -9.22 -4.92
C CYS A 103 17.94 -7.75 -4.55
N VAL A 104 17.15 -7.46 -3.52
CA VAL A 104 17.17 -6.17 -2.83
C VAL A 104 18.11 -6.26 -1.64
N ARG A 105 19.08 -5.35 -1.58
CA ARG A 105 20.07 -5.26 -0.49
C ARG A 105 20.08 -3.90 0.15
N VAL A 106 20.67 -3.82 1.34
CA VAL A 106 21.08 -2.55 1.95
C VAL A 106 22.49 -2.23 1.47
N GLY A 107 22.65 -1.16 0.69
CA GLY A 107 23.94 -0.66 0.25
C GLY A 107 24.72 0.03 1.37
N ASP A 108 26.01 0.32 1.14
CA ASP A 108 26.91 0.92 2.14
C ASP A 108 26.45 2.29 2.65
N ASN A 109 25.63 2.99 1.86
CA ASN A 109 25.02 4.28 2.20
C ASN A 109 23.70 4.13 2.98
N GLY A 110 23.30 2.91 3.34
CA GLY A 110 22.05 2.59 4.02
C GLY A 110 20.80 2.63 3.13
N ARG A 111 20.94 2.79 1.81
CA ARG A 111 19.82 2.77 0.87
C ARG A 111 19.50 1.34 0.44
N TYR A 112 18.24 1.13 0.12
CA TYR A 112 17.77 -0.10 -0.48
C TYR A 112 17.97 -0.02 -1.99
N GLU A 113 18.63 -1.01 -2.57
CA GLU A 113 18.94 -1.04 -4.00
C GLU A 113 18.84 -2.46 -4.57
N ILE A 114 18.62 -2.55 -5.87
CA ILE A 114 18.64 -3.82 -6.63
C ILE A 114 20.10 -4.13 -6.98
N ALA A 115 20.54 -5.35 -6.69
CA ALA A 115 21.89 -5.82 -6.98
C ALA A 115 21.88 -7.24 -7.58
N VAL A 116 23.00 -7.64 -8.17
CA VAL A 116 23.22 -9.01 -8.62
C VAL A 116 23.47 -9.89 -7.40
N THR A 117 22.68 -10.96 -7.26
CA THR A 117 22.69 -11.81 -6.06
C THR A 117 24.04 -12.52 -5.88
N ALA A 118 24.65 -13.00 -6.97
CA ALA A 118 25.94 -13.68 -6.93
C ALA A 118 27.11 -12.79 -6.45
N GLU A 119 26.97 -11.47 -6.59
CA GLU A 119 27.98 -10.47 -6.21
C GLU A 119 27.64 -9.77 -4.88
N THR A 120 26.56 -10.18 -4.21
CA THR A 120 26.06 -9.54 -2.99
C THR A 120 26.38 -10.40 -1.77
N ASP A 121 26.86 -9.77 -0.70
CA ASP A 121 26.99 -10.44 0.60
C ASP A 121 25.60 -10.89 1.08
N PRO A 122 25.37 -12.20 1.30
CA PRO A 122 24.08 -12.72 1.76
C PRO A 122 23.54 -12.03 3.02
N ALA A 123 24.42 -11.52 3.90
CA ALA A 123 24.01 -10.81 5.11
C ALA A 123 23.40 -9.41 4.84
N SER A 124 23.68 -8.83 3.67
CA SER A 124 23.15 -7.53 3.24
C SER A 124 21.81 -7.63 2.51
N ILE A 125 21.40 -8.85 2.12
CA ILE A 125 20.14 -9.09 1.43
C ILE A 125 18.99 -8.86 2.42
N VAL A 126 18.03 -8.04 1.99
CA VAL A 126 16.90 -7.65 2.81
C VAL A 126 15.94 -8.81 2.96
N VAL A 127 15.55 -9.12 4.19
CA VAL A 127 14.45 -10.03 4.49
C VAL A 127 13.17 -9.21 4.61
N HIS A 128 12.12 -9.62 3.91
CA HIS A 128 10.86 -8.89 3.93
C HIS A 128 10.11 -9.10 5.24
N ASP A 129 9.76 -8.00 5.90
CA ASP A 129 8.94 -7.98 7.11
C ASP A 129 7.84 -6.92 6.95
N PRO A 130 6.60 -7.30 6.63
CA PRO A 130 5.48 -6.37 6.50
C PRO A 130 5.00 -5.82 7.85
N HIS A 131 5.32 -6.50 8.95
CA HIS A 131 4.93 -6.14 10.31
C HIS A 131 5.94 -5.21 10.99
N GLY A 132 7.11 -5.03 10.37
CA GLY A 132 8.21 -4.25 10.87
C GLY A 132 8.01 -2.73 10.74
N ARG A 133 9.13 -2.01 10.75
CA ARG A 133 9.11 -0.54 10.64
C ARG A 133 8.65 -0.10 9.24
N PRO A 134 7.83 0.97 9.14
CA PRO A 134 7.33 1.46 7.86
C PRO A 134 8.43 1.99 6.92
N SER A 135 9.65 2.21 7.43
CA SER A 135 10.81 2.61 6.62
C SER A 135 11.16 1.60 5.52
N LEU A 136 11.03 0.29 5.81
CA LEU A 136 11.27 -0.74 4.80
C LEU A 136 10.21 -0.66 3.70
N ALA A 137 8.93 -0.66 4.07
CA ALA A 137 7.82 -0.53 3.14
C ALA A 137 7.96 0.73 2.25
N PHE A 138 8.35 1.86 2.84
CA PHE A 138 8.55 3.11 2.11
C PHE A 138 9.74 3.02 1.14
N ALA A 139 10.83 2.37 1.53
CA ALA A 139 11.97 2.15 0.63
C ALA A 139 11.61 1.22 -0.53
N LEU A 140 10.93 0.10 -0.25
CA LEU A 140 10.45 -0.85 -1.26
C LEU A 140 9.50 -0.18 -2.26
N ALA A 141 8.66 0.75 -1.81
CA ALA A 141 7.76 1.53 -2.67
C ALA A 141 8.53 2.38 -3.70
N HIS A 142 9.75 2.82 -3.38
CA HIS A 142 10.59 3.69 -4.21
C HIS A 142 11.71 2.94 -4.96
N LEU A 143 11.70 1.60 -4.96
CA LEU A 143 12.68 0.83 -5.74
C LEU A 143 12.53 1.05 -7.26
N SER A 144 11.32 1.35 -7.72
CA SER A 144 11.02 1.67 -9.11
C SER A 144 10.44 3.08 -9.22
N HIS A 145 10.81 3.76 -10.30
CA HIS A 145 10.32 5.09 -10.65
C HIS A 145 9.17 5.04 -11.68
N GLY A 146 8.75 3.85 -12.09
CA GLY A 146 7.74 3.67 -13.12
C GLY A 146 7.44 2.21 -13.46
N PRO A 147 6.43 1.99 -14.34
CA PRO A 147 5.95 0.65 -14.70
C PRO A 147 6.96 -0.16 -15.54
N ASP A 148 8.01 0.48 -16.05
CA ASP A 148 9.03 -0.14 -16.90
C ASP A 148 10.27 -0.63 -16.15
N GLU A 149 10.26 -0.49 -14.83
CA GLU A 149 11.32 -0.96 -13.93
C GLU A 149 10.82 -2.09 -13.03
N PRO A 150 11.72 -2.94 -12.50
CA PRO A 150 11.35 -3.95 -11.52
C PRO A 150 10.58 -3.34 -10.35
N SER A 151 9.39 -3.85 -10.11
CA SER A 151 8.44 -3.28 -9.15
C SER A 151 8.12 -4.28 -8.06
N ALA A 152 8.08 -3.81 -6.82
CA ALA A 152 7.65 -4.62 -5.68
C ALA A 152 6.16 -4.97 -5.77
N ILE A 153 5.83 -6.25 -5.59
CA ILE A 153 4.48 -6.82 -5.69
C ILE A 153 4.23 -7.67 -4.44
N GLY A 154 3.10 -7.45 -3.76
CA GLY A 154 2.76 -8.13 -2.51
C GLY A 154 2.32 -7.15 -1.42
N VAL A 155 2.32 -7.63 -0.17
CA VAL A 155 2.00 -6.82 1.01
C VAL A 155 3.26 -6.10 1.47
N PHE A 156 3.25 -4.77 1.45
CA PHE A 156 4.37 -3.93 1.88
C PHE A 156 4.35 -3.71 3.39
N HIS A 157 3.15 -3.51 3.93
CA HIS A 157 2.95 -3.15 5.32
C HIS A 157 1.64 -3.75 5.82
N GLU A 158 1.66 -4.38 6.98
CA GLU A 158 0.51 -4.95 7.66
C GLU A 158 0.76 -4.89 9.16
N ILE A 159 0.09 -3.99 9.88
CA ILE A 159 0.25 -3.85 11.33
C ILE A 159 -1.10 -3.67 12.02
N GLU A 160 -1.17 -4.05 13.29
CA GLU A 160 -2.36 -3.80 14.10
C GLU A 160 -2.25 -2.44 14.81
N ARG A 161 -3.35 -1.67 14.79
CA ARG A 161 -3.53 -0.49 15.65
C ARG A 161 -4.99 -0.38 16.08
N PRO A 162 -5.30 0.36 17.16
CA PRO A 162 -6.68 0.61 17.55
C PRO A 162 -7.53 1.15 16.40
N VAL A 163 -8.65 0.49 16.11
CA VAL A 163 -9.58 0.93 15.06
C VAL A 163 -10.47 2.04 15.61
N TYR A 164 -10.54 3.18 14.92
CA TYR A 164 -11.31 4.35 15.36
C TYR A 164 -12.74 4.00 15.76
N GLY A 165 -13.46 3.24 14.93
CA GLY A 165 -14.83 2.83 15.22
C GLY A 165 -14.95 2.05 16.53
N GLN A 166 -14.02 1.13 16.81
CA GLN A 166 -14.01 0.36 18.06
C GLN A 166 -13.67 1.26 19.26
N ALA A 167 -12.70 2.16 19.11
CA ALA A 167 -12.31 3.09 20.16
C ALA A 167 -13.46 4.04 20.55
N ILE A 168 -14.21 4.56 19.56
CA ILE A 168 -15.39 5.39 19.81
C ILE A 168 -16.49 4.58 20.50
N GLN A 169 -16.75 3.34 20.07
CA GLN A 169 -17.75 2.49 20.72
C GLN A 169 -17.39 2.22 22.18
N HIS A 170 -16.12 1.93 22.49
CA HIS A 170 -15.64 1.80 23.86
C HIS A 170 -15.83 3.10 24.66
N GLN A 171 -15.49 4.25 24.08
CA GLN A 171 -15.67 5.55 24.73
C GLN A 171 -17.15 5.83 25.05
N LEU A 172 -18.05 5.57 24.10
CA LEU A 172 -19.50 5.73 24.27
C LEU A 172 -20.03 4.79 25.36
N GLN A 173 -19.63 3.52 25.34
CA GLN A 173 -20.03 2.55 26.36
C GLN A 173 -19.61 3.02 27.76
N SER A 174 -18.35 3.41 27.94
CA SER A 174 -17.85 3.91 29.23
C SER A 174 -18.56 5.19 29.69
N ALA A 175 -18.93 6.08 28.75
CA ALA A 175 -19.72 7.27 29.07
C ALA A 175 -21.13 6.90 29.53
N THR A 176 -21.80 5.96 28.85
CA THR A 176 -23.13 5.48 29.21
C THR A 176 -23.16 4.78 30.56
N GLU A 177 -22.15 3.97 30.88
CA GLU A 177 -22.04 3.29 32.18
C GLU A 177 -21.88 4.29 33.34
N ARG A 178 -21.19 5.42 33.10
CA ARG A 178 -20.91 6.43 34.14
C ARG A 178 -21.98 7.50 34.28
N LEU A 179 -22.54 7.95 33.15
CA LEU A 179 -23.43 9.12 33.07
C LEU A 179 -24.88 8.74 32.77
N GLY A 180 -25.15 7.45 32.52
CA GLY A 180 -26.43 6.97 32.01
C GLY A 180 -26.57 7.14 30.49
N ALA A 181 -27.68 6.69 29.92
CA ALA A 181 -27.96 6.73 28.48
C ALA A 181 -28.06 8.16 27.90
N GLY A 182 -28.13 9.18 28.77
CA GLY A 182 -28.47 10.54 28.41
C GLY A 182 -29.95 10.67 28.03
N ASP A 183 -30.46 11.90 28.10
CA ASP A 183 -31.79 12.25 27.59
C ASP A 183 -31.66 13.49 26.71
N LEU A 184 -32.12 13.36 25.45
CA LEU A 184 -32.00 14.44 24.48
C LEU A 184 -32.84 15.65 24.90
N GLY A 185 -34.01 15.44 25.51
CA GLY A 185 -34.85 16.53 26.01
C GLY A 185 -34.11 17.34 27.07
N THR A 186 -33.56 16.66 28.07
CA THR A 186 -32.74 17.26 29.13
C THR A 186 -31.56 18.03 28.55
N LEU A 187 -30.86 17.50 27.55
CA LEU A 187 -29.74 18.18 26.90
C LEU A 187 -30.18 19.44 26.15
N LEU A 188 -31.27 19.38 25.38
CA LEU A 188 -31.78 20.53 24.65
C LEU A 188 -32.30 21.64 25.58
N HIS A 189 -32.72 21.26 26.79
CA HIS A 189 -33.21 22.19 27.82
C HIS A 189 -32.18 22.51 28.91
N SER A 190 -30.93 22.02 28.82
CA SER A 190 -29.90 22.28 29.85
C SER A 190 -29.25 23.66 29.76
N GLY A 191 -29.48 24.39 28.66
CA GLY A 191 -29.03 25.76 28.46
C GLY A 191 -30.12 26.80 28.79
N ASP A 192 -29.78 28.08 28.60
CA ASP A 192 -30.75 29.17 28.75
C ASP A 192 -31.80 29.09 27.64
N THR A 193 -32.99 28.57 27.97
CA THR A 193 -34.13 28.48 27.07
C THR A 193 -35.20 29.49 27.48
N TRP A 194 -35.87 30.10 26.50
CA TRP A 194 -37.01 30.99 26.73
C TRP A 194 -38.20 30.55 25.90
N THR A 195 -39.39 30.74 26.44
CA THR A 195 -40.66 30.50 25.74
C THR A 195 -41.09 31.78 25.04
N VAL A 196 -41.44 31.70 23.75
CA VAL A 196 -42.02 32.83 23.00
C VAL A 196 -43.54 32.67 23.01
N GLU A 197 -44.26 33.68 23.51
CA GLU A 197 -45.73 33.79 23.47
C GLU A 197 -46.21 34.52 22.22
#